data_AF-A0A2K6DGI6-F1
#
_entry.id   AF-A0A2K6DGI6-F1
#
_cell.length_a   1.000
_cell.length_b   1.000
_cell.length_c   1.000
_cell.angle_alpha   90.00
_cell.angle_beta   90.00
_cell.angle_gamma   90.00
#
_symmetry.space_group_name_H-M   'P 1'
#
loop_
_entity.id
_entity.type
_entity.pdbx_description
1 polymer ?
#
loop_
_entity_poly.entity_id
_entity_poly.type
_entity_poly.pdbx_seq_one_letter_code
_entity_poly.pdbx_strand_id
1 'polypeptide(L)'
;MEPAAALHFSLPASLLLLLLSLCALVSESFMPSTSPWMVALAVILTTSPWMVSMAVILAVFIIFMAVSICCIKKLQREKKILSGEKEVEQEEKEIAQQLQEELRWRRTFLHAADVVLDPDTAHPELFLSEDRRSVRRGPYRQRVPDNPERFDSQPCVLGWESFASGKHYWEVEVENVMVWTVGVCRDSVERKGEVLLIPQNGFWTLEMFGNQYRALSSPDRILPLKESLCRVGVFLHYEAGDVSFYNMRDRSHIYTCPRSAFSVPVRPFFRIGSDDSPIFICPALTGANGVTVPEEGLTLHRVGTQESL
;
A
#
# COMPACT_ATOMS: atom_id res chain seq x y z
N MET A 1 -28.11 -56.47 -8.76
CA MET A 1 -27.71 -57.23 -9.95
C MET A 1 -28.89 -57.15 -10.91
N GLU A 2 -28.90 -56.10 -11.72
CA GLU A 2 -29.96 -55.81 -12.70
C GLU A 2 -29.25 -55.07 -13.84
N PRO A 3 -29.24 -55.57 -15.09
CA PRO A 3 -28.59 -54.88 -16.20
C PRO A 3 -29.58 -53.93 -16.87
N ALA A 4 -29.14 -52.68 -17.05
CA ALA A 4 -29.86 -51.63 -17.76
C ALA A 4 -30.12 -52.04 -19.23
N ALA A 5 -31.36 -51.88 -19.65
CA ALA A 5 -31.84 -52.12 -21.00
C ALA A 5 -31.11 -51.21 -22.02
N ALA A 6 -30.38 -51.83 -22.95
CA ALA A 6 -29.88 -51.17 -24.14
C ALA A 6 -31.05 -50.91 -25.10
N LEU A 7 -31.49 -49.66 -25.20
CA LEU A 7 -32.40 -49.21 -26.25
C LEU A 7 -31.70 -49.33 -27.62
N HIS A 8 -31.94 -50.46 -28.29
CA HIS A 8 -31.65 -50.61 -29.71
C HIS A 8 -32.59 -49.69 -30.49
N PHE A 9 -32.12 -48.49 -30.83
CA PHE A 9 -32.78 -47.61 -31.79
C PHE A 9 -32.54 -48.17 -33.20
N SER A 10 -33.20 -49.30 -33.51
CA SER A 10 -33.30 -49.77 -34.89
C SER A 10 -34.33 -48.88 -35.59
N LEU A 11 -33.83 -47.94 -36.41
CA LEU A 11 -34.68 -47.28 -37.39
C LEU A 11 -35.35 -48.38 -38.24
N PRO A 12 -36.68 -48.41 -38.36
CA PRO A 12 -37.35 -49.41 -39.17
C PRO A 12 -36.82 -49.33 -40.60
N ALA A 13 -36.66 -50.46 -41.27
CA ALA A 13 -36.10 -50.52 -42.63
C ALA A 13 -36.79 -49.57 -43.62
N SER A 14 -38.05 -49.20 -43.34
CA SER A 14 -38.80 -48.16 -44.04
C SER A 14 -38.20 -46.75 -43.94
N LEU A 15 -37.65 -46.35 -42.79
CA LEU A 15 -36.99 -45.05 -42.65
C LEU A 15 -35.63 -45.01 -43.35
N LEU A 16 -34.93 -46.15 -43.40
CA LEU A 16 -33.68 -46.30 -44.14
C LEU A 16 -33.92 -46.21 -45.66
N LEU A 17 -34.99 -46.86 -46.14
CA LEU A 17 -35.44 -46.76 -47.53
C LEU A 17 -35.92 -45.36 -47.89
N LEU A 18 -36.59 -44.65 -46.96
CA LEU A 18 -36.98 -43.25 -47.14
C LEU A 18 -35.77 -42.33 -47.18
N LEU A 19 -34.75 -42.54 -46.33
CA LEU A 19 -33.50 -41.77 -46.38
C LEU A 19 -32.69 -42.03 -47.65
N LEU A 20 -32.63 -43.28 -48.12
CA LEU A 20 -31.98 -43.64 -49.38
C LEU A 20 -32.75 -43.10 -50.60
N SER A 21 -34.08 -43.09 -50.55
CA SER A 21 -34.94 -42.47 -51.56
C SER A 21 -34.82 -40.95 -51.56
N LEU A 22 -34.75 -40.30 -50.39
CA LEU A 22 -34.52 -38.86 -50.27
C LEU A 22 -33.12 -38.48 -50.76
N CYS A 23 -32.10 -39.30 -50.49
CA CYS A 23 -30.76 -39.13 -51.05
C CYS A 23 -30.75 -39.27 -52.58
N ALA A 24 -31.53 -40.20 -53.15
CA ALA A 24 -31.66 -40.33 -54.60
C ALA A 24 -32.38 -39.13 -55.23
N LEU A 25 -33.45 -38.61 -54.59
CA LEU A 25 -34.21 -37.45 -55.06
C LEU A 25 -33.46 -36.11 -54.95
N VAL A 26 -32.68 -35.92 -53.88
CA VAL A 26 -31.82 -34.73 -53.72
C VAL A 26 -30.65 -34.79 -54.70
N SER A 27 -30.21 -35.99 -55.10
CA SER A 27 -29.14 -36.16 -56.09
C SER A 27 -29.59 -35.88 -57.53
N GLU A 28 -30.88 -36.05 -57.87
CA GLU A 28 -31.42 -35.69 -59.19
C GLU A 28 -31.64 -34.18 -59.38
N SER A 29 -31.83 -33.42 -58.29
CA SER A 29 -32.21 -32.00 -58.37
C SER A 29 -31.03 -31.01 -58.40
N PHE A 30 -29.79 -31.43 -58.13
CA PHE A 30 -28.68 -30.49 -57.92
C PHE A 30 -27.54 -30.51 -58.96
N MET A 31 -27.40 -31.51 -59.85
CA MET A 31 -26.26 -31.55 -60.80
C MET A 31 -26.58 -32.30 -62.12
N PRO A 32 -26.81 -31.61 -63.26
CA PRO A 32 -27.03 -32.25 -64.55
C PRO A 32 -25.68 -32.42 -65.29
N SER A 33 -24.82 -33.31 -64.80
CA SER A 33 -23.68 -33.89 -65.55
C SER A 33 -22.91 -34.84 -64.63
N THR A 34 -23.26 -36.11 -64.64
CA THR A 34 -22.42 -37.14 -64.01
C THR A 34 -21.35 -37.55 -65.01
N SER A 35 -20.14 -37.00 -64.83
CA SER A 35 -18.99 -37.38 -65.64
C SER A 35 -18.66 -38.89 -65.43
N PRO A 36 -18.17 -39.60 -66.48
CA PRO A 36 -17.83 -41.02 -66.38
C PRO A 36 -16.82 -41.36 -65.28
N TRP A 37 -15.95 -40.42 -64.91
CA TRP A 37 -14.98 -40.60 -63.83
C TRP A 37 -15.61 -40.56 -62.43
N MET A 38 -16.72 -39.84 -62.22
CA MET A 38 -17.44 -39.86 -60.93
C MET A 38 -18.14 -41.20 -60.69
N VAL A 39 -18.67 -41.81 -61.75
CA VAL A 39 -19.27 -43.16 -61.68
C VAL A 39 -18.18 -44.23 -61.47
N ALA A 40 -17.04 -44.12 -62.14
CA ALA A 40 -15.89 -45.02 -61.93
C ALA A 40 -15.32 -44.92 -60.49
N LEU A 41 -15.25 -43.71 -59.93
CA LEU A 41 -14.89 -43.52 -58.51
C LEU A 41 -15.89 -44.21 -57.58
N ALA A 42 -17.20 -44.09 -57.84
CA ALA A 42 -18.23 -44.75 -57.05
C ALA A 42 -18.13 -46.29 -57.09
N VAL A 43 -17.71 -46.87 -58.23
CA VAL A 43 -17.50 -48.33 -58.37
C VAL A 43 -16.19 -48.79 -57.69
N ILE A 44 -15.11 -48.01 -57.77
CA ILE A 44 -13.83 -48.32 -57.10
C ILE A 44 -13.95 -48.23 -55.57
N LEU A 45 -14.73 -47.25 -55.09
CA LEU A 45 -15.08 -47.08 -53.68
C LEU A 45 -15.94 -48.22 -53.12
N THR A 46 -16.72 -48.91 -53.96
CA THR A 46 -17.66 -49.96 -53.53
C THR A 46 -17.10 -51.38 -53.65
N THR A 47 -16.02 -51.58 -54.39
CA THR A 47 -15.48 -52.93 -54.72
C THR A 47 -14.16 -53.28 -54.05
N SER A 48 -13.53 -52.33 -53.34
CA SER A 48 -12.18 -52.53 -52.79
C SER A 48 -12.16 -52.41 -51.24
N PRO A 49 -11.89 -53.52 -50.50
CA PRO A 49 -12.02 -53.57 -49.03
C PRO A 49 -11.22 -52.50 -48.25
N TRP A 50 -10.12 -52.02 -48.83
CA TRP A 50 -9.26 -50.99 -48.24
C TRP A 50 -9.93 -49.59 -48.20
N MET A 51 -10.78 -49.25 -49.18
CA MET A 51 -11.45 -47.93 -49.22
C MET A 51 -12.50 -47.77 -48.11
N VAL A 52 -13.23 -48.84 -47.79
CA VAL A 52 -14.17 -48.87 -46.67
C VAL A 52 -13.42 -48.72 -45.34
N SER A 53 -12.28 -49.41 -45.19
CA SER A 53 -11.42 -49.26 -44.01
C SER A 53 -10.91 -47.82 -43.83
N MET A 54 -10.41 -47.20 -44.90
CA MET A 54 -9.95 -45.80 -44.87
C MET A 54 -11.07 -44.82 -44.53
N ALA A 55 -12.29 -45.06 -45.04
CA ALA A 55 -13.46 -44.23 -44.72
C ALA A 55 -13.85 -44.34 -43.23
N VAL A 56 -13.83 -45.55 -42.66
CA VAL A 56 -14.09 -45.77 -41.23
C VAL A 56 -13.02 -45.11 -40.36
N ILE A 57 -11.74 -45.28 -40.73
CA ILE A 57 -10.62 -44.64 -40.05
C ILE A 57 -10.79 -43.11 -40.06
N LEU A 58 -11.12 -42.52 -41.21
CA LEU A 58 -11.36 -41.09 -41.34
C LEU A 58 -12.50 -40.61 -40.44
N ALA A 59 -13.62 -41.34 -40.40
CA ALA A 59 -14.76 -41.00 -39.54
C ALA A 59 -14.37 -41.03 -38.05
N VAL A 60 -13.60 -42.03 -37.62
CA VAL A 60 -13.08 -42.12 -36.24
C VAL A 60 -12.15 -40.95 -35.93
N PHE A 61 -11.24 -40.58 -36.85
CA PHE A 61 -10.37 -39.42 -36.70
C PHE A 61 -11.18 -38.12 -36.56
N ILE A 62 -12.23 -37.92 -37.35
CA ILE A 62 -13.09 -36.73 -37.27
C ILE A 62 -13.76 -36.64 -35.89
N ILE A 63 -14.30 -37.75 -35.39
CA ILE A 63 -14.91 -37.79 -34.05
C ILE A 63 -13.85 -37.46 -32.98
N PHE A 64 -12.65 -38.04 -33.09
CA PHE A 64 -11.56 -37.78 -32.16
C PHE A 64 -11.12 -36.31 -32.16
N MET A 65 -11.02 -35.69 -33.33
CA MET A 65 -10.70 -34.26 -33.47
C MET A 65 -11.81 -33.37 -32.89
N ALA A 66 -13.08 -33.69 -33.14
CA ALA A 66 -14.21 -32.94 -32.59
C ALA A 66 -14.24 -32.99 -31.05
N VAL A 67 -14.02 -34.18 -30.46
CA VAL A 67 -13.90 -34.36 -29.00
C VAL A 67 -12.70 -33.58 -28.47
N SER A 68 -11.54 -33.68 -29.11
CA SER A 68 -10.32 -32.96 -28.70
C SER A 68 -10.52 -31.45 -28.71
N ILE A 69 -11.12 -30.89 -29.77
CA ILE A 69 -11.46 -29.47 -29.87
C ILE A 69 -12.45 -29.06 -28.78
N CYS A 70 -13.45 -29.90 -28.48
CA CYS A 70 -14.39 -29.65 -27.39
C CYS A 70 -13.69 -29.60 -26.02
N CYS A 71 -12.83 -30.58 -25.74
CA CYS A 71 -12.03 -30.65 -24.51
C CYS A 71 -11.12 -29.42 -24.37
N ILE A 72 -10.43 -29.02 -25.45
CA ILE A 72 -9.57 -27.83 -25.45
C ILE A 72 -10.41 -26.58 -25.18
N LYS A 73 -11.56 -26.40 -25.84
CA LYS A 73 -12.45 -25.24 -25.60
C LYS A 73 -12.97 -25.20 -24.16
N LYS A 74 -13.28 -26.36 -23.57
CA LYS A 74 -13.71 -26.46 -22.16
C LYS A 74 -12.59 -26.05 -21.21
N LEU A 75 -11.40 -26.62 -21.38
CA LEU A 75 -10.20 -26.24 -20.61
C LEU A 75 -9.86 -24.75 -20.76
N GLN A 76 -10.01 -24.19 -21.97
CA GLN A 76 -9.79 -22.77 -22.21
C GLN A 76 -10.82 -21.88 -21.50
N ARG A 77 -12.09 -22.31 -21.40
CA ARG A 77 -13.09 -21.58 -20.60
C ARG A 77 -12.79 -21.65 -19.12
N GLU A 78 -12.52 -22.84 -18.59
CA GLU A 78 -12.18 -23.04 -17.17
C GLU A 78 -10.93 -22.22 -16.80
N LYS A 79 -9.90 -22.20 -17.66
CA LYS A 79 -8.72 -21.36 -17.47
C LYS A 79 -9.03 -19.86 -17.47
N LYS A 80 -9.94 -19.39 -18.34
CA LYS A 80 -10.36 -17.98 -18.35
C LYS A 80 -11.11 -17.59 -17.08
N ILE A 81 -11.99 -18.46 -16.60
CA ILE A 81 -12.73 -18.25 -15.34
C ILE A 81 -11.75 -18.20 -14.17
N LEU A 82 -10.83 -19.17 -14.09
CA LEU A 82 -9.80 -19.21 -13.06
C LEU A 82 -8.85 -18.00 -13.12
N SER A 83 -8.52 -17.51 -14.32
CA SER A 83 -7.73 -16.29 -14.49
C SER A 83 -8.47 -15.08 -13.93
N GLY A 84 -9.75 -14.92 -14.28
CA GLY A 84 -10.58 -13.83 -13.77
C GLY A 84 -10.77 -13.89 -12.26
N GLU A 85 -10.98 -15.08 -11.69
CA GLU A 85 -11.11 -15.27 -10.23
C GLU A 85 -9.82 -14.87 -9.49
N LYS A 86 -8.65 -15.21 -10.04
CA LYS A 86 -7.36 -14.78 -9.47
C LYS A 86 -7.10 -13.30 -9.59
N GLU A 87 -7.53 -12.68 -10.69
CA GLU A 87 -7.44 -11.22 -10.88
C GLU A 87 -8.29 -10.51 -9.82
N VAL A 88 -9.54 -10.95 -9.61
CA VAL A 88 -10.43 -10.41 -8.57
C VAL A 88 -9.84 -10.64 -7.17
N GLU A 89 -9.36 -11.83 -6.85
CA GLU A 89 -8.75 -12.12 -5.54
C GLU A 89 -7.50 -11.26 -5.28
N GLN A 90 -6.72 -10.98 -6.33
CA GLN A 90 -5.55 -10.11 -6.25
C GLN A 90 -5.96 -8.64 -6.02
N GLU A 91 -6.96 -8.14 -6.75
CA GLU A 91 -7.51 -6.80 -6.55
C GLU A 91 -8.07 -6.63 -5.12
N GLU A 92 -8.80 -7.62 -4.60
CA GLU A 92 -9.31 -7.60 -3.23
C GLU A 92 -8.18 -7.52 -2.19
N LYS A 93 -7.08 -8.25 -2.41
CA LYS A 93 -5.89 -8.19 -1.54
C LYS A 93 -5.23 -6.82 -1.59
N GLU A 94 -5.10 -6.21 -2.78
CA GLU A 94 -4.52 -4.88 -2.94
C GLU A 94 -5.38 -3.81 -2.25
N ILE A 95 -6.70 -3.86 -2.42
CA ILE A 95 -7.65 -2.96 -1.75
C ILE A 95 -7.58 -3.14 -0.23
N ALA A 96 -7.56 -4.39 0.25
CA ALA A 96 -7.46 -4.69 1.68
C ALA A 96 -6.15 -4.16 2.29
N GLN A 97 -5.04 -4.29 1.57
CA GLN A 97 -3.74 -3.74 1.99
C GLN A 97 -3.76 -2.21 2.06
N GLN A 98 -4.25 -1.54 1.01
CA GLN A 98 -4.39 -0.09 0.98
C GLN A 98 -5.28 0.43 2.12
N LEU A 99 -6.42 -0.22 2.35
CA LEU A 99 -7.31 0.12 3.44
C LEU A 99 -6.64 -0.06 4.81
N GLN A 100 -5.88 -1.15 4.99
CA GLN A 100 -5.16 -1.39 6.23
C GLN A 100 -4.07 -0.34 6.49
N GLU A 101 -3.36 0.11 5.46
CA GLU A 101 -2.37 1.19 5.57
C GLU A 101 -3.02 2.53 5.90
N GLU A 102 -4.13 2.88 5.26
CA GLU A 102 -4.90 4.08 5.55
C GLU A 102 -5.45 4.06 6.99
N LEU A 103 -5.98 2.93 7.45
CA LEU A 103 -6.43 2.76 8.84
C LEU A 103 -5.27 2.87 9.83
N ARG A 104 -4.09 2.32 9.50
CA ARG A 104 -2.88 2.46 10.32
C ARG A 104 -2.49 3.93 10.46
N TRP A 105 -2.48 4.68 9.36
CA TRP A 105 -2.23 6.12 9.37
C TRP A 105 -3.28 6.90 10.16
N ARG A 106 -4.56 6.57 10.02
CA ARG A 106 -5.63 7.20 10.82
C ARG A 106 -5.47 6.96 12.31
N ARG A 107 -5.05 5.76 12.71
CA ARG A 107 -4.79 5.43 14.11
C ARG A 107 -3.64 6.24 14.69
N THR A 108 -2.63 6.59 13.89
CA THR A 108 -1.54 7.49 14.32
C THR A 108 -2.07 8.83 14.81
N PHE A 109 -3.07 9.41 14.16
CA PHE A 109 -3.62 10.71 14.58
C PHE A 109 -4.26 10.67 15.98
N LEU A 110 -4.64 9.50 16.50
CA LEU A 110 -5.10 9.34 17.89
C LEU A 110 -3.99 9.58 18.91
N HIS A 111 -2.73 9.51 18.47
CA HIS A 111 -1.54 9.73 19.27
C HIS A 111 -0.93 11.12 19.03
N ALA A 112 -1.65 12.02 18.36
CA ALA A 112 -1.17 13.37 18.11
C ALA A 112 -1.03 14.14 19.44
N ALA A 113 0.19 14.62 19.70
CA ALA A 113 0.53 15.44 20.84
C ALA A 113 0.48 16.91 20.45
N ASP A 114 -0.17 17.73 21.26
CA ASP A 114 -0.28 19.16 21.02
C ASP A 114 0.96 19.90 21.53
N VAL A 115 2.06 19.82 20.77
CA VAL A 115 3.35 20.33 21.22
C VAL A 115 3.39 21.86 21.21
N VAL A 116 3.79 22.43 22.33
CA VAL A 116 4.01 23.87 22.56
C VAL A 116 5.44 24.06 23.08
N LEU A 117 6.15 25.10 22.65
CA LEU A 117 7.55 25.36 23.04
C LEU A 117 7.65 25.92 24.45
N ASP A 118 8.73 25.55 25.15
CA ASP A 118 9.04 26.02 26.51
C ASP A 118 10.04 27.19 26.50
N PRO A 119 9.60 28.42 26.84
CA PRO A 119 10.47 29.60 26.88
C PRO A 119 11.60 29.51 27.91
N ASP A 120 11.46 28.72 28.97
CA ASP A 120 12.49 28.59 29.99
C ASP A 120 13.68 27.78 29.50
N THR A 121 13.46 26.89 28.52
CA THR A 121 14.51 26.08 27.88
C THR A 121 15.19 26.79 26.71
N ALA A 122 14.49 27.74 26.08
CA ALA A 122 14.90 28.34 24.83
C ALA A 122 16.23 29.10 24.94
N HIS A 123 17.16 28.79 24.05
CA HIS A 123 18.41 29.54 23.93
C HIS A 123 18.14 31.04 23.68
N PRO A 124 18.94 31.99 24.23
CA PRO A 124 18.68 33.43 24.11
C PRO A 124 18.57 33.98 22.67
N GLU A 125 19.13 33.28 21.68
CA GLU A 125 19.01 33.65 20.25
C GLU A 125 17.70 33.19 19.59
N LEU A 126 16.88 32.39 20.29
CA LEU A 126 15.64 31.87 19.75
C LEU A 126 14.45 32.74 20.15
N PHE A 127 13.73 33.23 19.14
CA PHE A 127 12.53 34.02 19.29
C PHE A 127 11.32 33.13 19.04
N LEU A 128 10.51 32.94 20.07
CA LEU A 128 9.28 32.16 20.01
C LEU A 128 8.11 33.06 19.57
N SER A 129 7.17 32.49 18.83
CA SER A 129 5.88 33.14 18.59
C SER A 129 5.03 33.22 19.87
N GLU A 130 4.01 34.07 19.86
CA GLU A 130 3.10 34.25 21.00
C GLU A 130 2.35 32.96 21.37
N ASP A 131 1.92 32.21 20.36
CA ASP A 131 1.29 30.89 20.52
C ASP A 131 2.29 29.78 20.89
N ARG A 132 3.59 30.10 20.93
CA ARG A 132 4.70 29.19 21.21
C ARG A 132 4.74 27.95 20.29
N ARG A 133 4.22 28.06 19.07
CA ARG A 133 4.29 27.00 18.05
C ARG A 133 5.30 27.27 16.96
N SER A 134 5.91 28.44 16.94
CA SER A 134 6.96 28.79 16.00
C SER A 134 8.20 29.28 16.71
N VAL A 135 9.35 28.99 16.12
CA VAL A 135 10.63 29.48 16.59
C VAL A 135 11.53 29.82 15.42
N ARG A 136 12.19 30.97 15.54
CA ARG A 136 13.24 31.42 14.61
C ARG A 136 14.49 31.82 15.38
N ARG A 137 15.64 31.73 14.73
CA ARG A 137 16.85 32.37 15.21
C ARG A 137 16.77 33.87 14.91
N GLY A 138 17.03 34.69 15.92
CA GLY A 138 17.03 36.14 15.78
C GLY A 138 18.43 36.72 15.60
N PRO A 139 18.52 38.00 15.21
CA PRO A 139 19.78 38.66 14.90
C PRO A 139 20.63 39.00 16.13
N TYR A 140 20.07 38.85 17.35
CA TYR A 140 20.76 39.14 18.59
C TYR A 140 20.30 38.21 19.72
N ARG A 141 21.12 38.11 20.77
CA ARG A 141 20.80 37.42 22.01
C ARG A 141 19.84 38.26 22.85
N GLN A 142 18.70 37.69 23.22
CA GLN A 142 17.75 38.31 24.14
C GLN A 142 18.32 38.39 25.56
N ARG A 143 17.89 39.41 26.31
CA ARG A 143 18.21 39.54 27.74
C ARG A 143 17.22 38.71 28.56
N VAL A 144 17.49 37.43 28.69
CA VAL A 144 16.70 36.48 29.48
C VAL A 144 17.53 35.92 30.64
N PRO A 145 16.92 35.53 31.77
CA PRO A 145 17.66 34.93 32.89
C PRO A 145 18.31 33.61 32.49
N ASP A 146 19.55 33.41 32.93
CA ASP A 146 20.27 32.14 32.77
C ASP A 146 19.84 31.17 33.87
N ASN A 147 18.68 30.53 33.67
CA ASN A 147 18.18 29.48 34.55
C ASN A 147 18.84 28.13 34.18
N PRO A 148 18.83 27.12 35.08
CA PRO A 148 19.43 25.81 34.81
C PRO A 148 18.81 25.08 33.60
N GLU A 149 17.54 25.33 33.33
CA GLU A 149 16.77 24.69 32.26
C GLU A 149 17.14 25.23 30.86
N ARG A 150 17.79 26.38 30.77
CA ARG A 150 18.07 27.08 29.50
C ARG A 150 19.31 26.54 28.80
N PHE A 151 19.21 26.26 27.50
CA PHE A 151 20.39 26.03 26.66
C PHE A 151 21.19 27.33 26.48
N ASP A 152 22.50 27.29 26.70
CA ASP A 152 23.37 28.47 26.65
C ASP A 152 24.33 28.52 25.44
N SER A 153 24.66 27.36 24.88
CA SER A 153 25.66 27.18 23.82
C SER A 153 25.03 27.03 22.43
N GLN A 154 24.11 26.08 22.25
CA GLN A 154 23.47 25.82 20.96
C GLN A 154 22.05 26.40 20.91
N PRO A 155 21.58 26.88 19.74
CA PRO A 155 20.26 27.46 19.55
C PRO A 155 19.16 26.38 19.59
N CYS A 156 18.91 25.85 20.79
CA CYS A 156 17.99 24.76 21.07
C CYS A 156 16.81 25.21 21.95
N VAL A 157 15.68 24.52 21.83
CA VAL A 157 14.48 24.68 22.66
C VAL A 157 13.74 23.34 22.78
N LEU A 158 13.06 23.11 23.90
CA LEU A 158 12.25 21.92 24.13
C LEU A 158 10.75 22.21 24.01
N GLY A 159 9.96 21.17 23.74
CA GLY A 159 8.52 21.20 23.97
C GLY A 159 8.20 21.21 25.47
N TRP A 160 7.11 21.86 25.88
CA TRP A 160 6.68 22.01 27.28
C TRP A 160 6.41 20.68 27.98
N GLU A 161 5.66 19.80 27.33
CA GLU A 161 5.30 18.50 27.89
C GLU A 161 6.45 17.49 27.77
N SER A 162 6.55 16.61 28.77
CA SER A 162 7.42 15.44 28.75
C SER A 162 6.60 14.15 28.71
N PHE A 163 7.14 13.14 28.04
CA PHE A 163 6.50 11.85 27.83
C PHE A 163 7.29 10.76 28.56
N ALA A 164 6.61 10.04 29.45
CA ALA A 164 7.17 8.94 30.22
C ALA A 164 6.53 7.57 29.89
N SER A 165 5.59 7.55 28.94
CA SER A 165 4.86 6.36 28.48
C SER A 165 4.08 6.67 27.22
N GLY A 166 3.68 5.63 26.48
CA GLY A 166 2.72 5.69 25.39
C GLY A 166 3.32 6.01 24.03
N LYS A 167 2.42 6.26 23.08
CA LYS A 167 2.71 6.68 21.72
C LYS A 167 2.34 8.13 21.55
N HIS A 168 3.25 8.90 20.98
CA HIS A 168 3.09 10.33 20.75
C HIS A 168 3.58 10.69 19.35
N TYR A 169 2.95 11.68 18.76
CA TYR A 169 3.21 12.10 17.39
C TYR A 169 3.02 13.61 17.22
N TRP A 170 3.93 14.28 16.53
CA TRP A 170 3.73 15.68 16.12
C TRP A 170 4.37 15.95 14.77
N GLU A 171 3.91 17.01 14.11
CA GLU A 171 4.43 17.45 12.81
C GLU A 171 5.16 18.78 12.95
N VAL A 172 6.25 18.93 12.19
CA VAL A 172 7.05 20.16 12.13
C VAL A 172 7.21 20.58 10.69
N GLU A 173 6.81 21.80 10.36
CA GLU A 173 7.12 22.45 9.09
C GLU A 173 8.53 23.01 9.14
N VAL A 174 9.32 22.58 8.17
CA VAL A 174 10.77 22.87 8.07
C VAL A 174 11.14 23.37 6.67
N GLU A 175 10.14 23.73 5.88
CA GLU A 175 10.29 24.23 4.51
C GLU A 175 11.11 25.52 4.51
N ASN A 176 12.07 25.63 3.58
CA ASN A 176 12.93 26.81 3.41
C ASN A 176 13.79 27.19 4.64
N VAL A 177 14.11 26.22 5.51
CA VAL A 177 15.07 26.39 6.60
C VAL A 177 16.33 25.59 6.26
N MET A 178 17.49 26.24 6.16
CA MET A 178 18.76 25.63 5.69
C MET A 178 19.49 24.78 6.73
N VAL A 179 19.29 25.03 8.03
CA VAL A 179 19.89 24.22 9.10
C VAL A 179 18.90 24.05 10.25
N TRP A 180 18.45 22.82 10.46
CA TRP A 180 17.55 22.46 11.55
C TRP A 180 17.79 21.05 12.08
N THR A 181 17.39 20.82 13.32
CA THR A 181 17.37 19.50 13.93
C THR A 181 16.07 19.33 14.71
N VAL A 182 15.37 18.21 14.50
CA VAL A 182 14.13 17.88 15.20
C VAL A 182 14.18 16.46 15.74
N GLY A 183 13.50 16.20 16.85
CA GLY A 183 13.40 14.86 17.41
C GLY A 183 12.98 14.88 18.86
N VAL A 184 13.57 14.00 19.66
CA VAL A 184 13.37 13.94 21.11
C VAL A 184 14.69 13.95 21.85
N CYS A 185 14.68 14.47 23.06
CA CYS A 185 15.77 14.32 24.01
C CYS A 185 15.25 13.84 25.37
N ARG A 186 16.13 13.29 26.21
CA ARG A 186 15.79 13.09 27.63
C ARG A 186 15.51 14.45 28.27
N ASP A 187 14.60 14.51 29.23
CA ASP A 187 14.35 15.75 29.98
C ASP A 187 15.59 16.16 30.80
N SER A 188 16.36 15.18 31.24
CA SER A 188 17.57 15.32 32.05
C SER A 188 18.87 15.52 31.24
N VAL A 189 18.80 15.95 29.98
CA VAL A 189 20.02 16.21 29.19
C VAL A 189 20.82 17.38 29.76
N GLU A 190 22.14 17.35 29.56
CA GLU A 190 23.01 18.49 29.86
C GLU A 190 22.61 19.68 28.97
N ARG A 191 22.44 20.86 29.59
CA ARG A 191 21.94 22.06 28.90
C ARG A 191 22.99 23.16 28.83
N LYS A 192 24.10 23.00 29.54
CA LYS A 192 25.19 23.97 29.59
C LYS A 192 26.39 23.49 28.79
N GLY A 193 26.99 24.42 28.05
CA GLY A 193 28.13 24.14 27.20
C GLY A 193 27.79 23.31 25.96
N GLU A 194 28.84 22.85 25.28
CA GLU A 194 28.71 22.13 24.02
C GLU A 194 28.44 20.64 24.26
N VAL A 195 27.30 20.16 23.75
CA VAL A 195 26.87 18.76 23.88
C VAL A 195 26.67 18.17 22.50
N LEU A 196 27.18 16.95 22.29
CA LEU A 196 26.93 16.19 21.07
C LEU A 196 25.50 15.64 21.10
N LEU A 197 24.74 15.92 20.05
CA LEU A 197 23.33 15.51 19.90
C LEU A 197 23.21 14.06 19.42
N ILE A 198 23.74 13.12 20.21
CA ILE A 198 23.73 11.68 19.89
C ILE A 198 22.91 10.88 20.92
N PRO A 199 22.44 9.66 20.58
CA PRO A 199 21.65 8.82 21.48
C PRO A 199 22.31 8.53 22.82
N GLN A 200 23.65 8.41 22.84
CA GLN A 200 24.44 8.18 24.05
C GLN A 200 24.29 9.33 25.06
N ASN A 201 24.12 10.56 24.57
CA ASN A 201 23.88 11.76 25.37
C ASN A 201 22.38 12.02 25.58
N GLY A 202 21.50 11.12 25.12
CA GLY A 202 20.06 11.22 25.29
C GLY A 202 19.35 12.01 24.21
N PHE A 203 19.87 12.07 22.97
CA PHE A 203 19.24 12.74 21.83
C PHE A 203 18.95 11.76 20.70
N TRP A 204 17.72 11.77 20.18
CA TRP A 204 17.29 10.98 19.04
C TRP A 204 16.69 11.91 18.00
N THR A 205 17.52 12.34 17.06
CA THR A 205 17.21 13.49 16.20
C THR A 205 17.55 13.28 14.74
N LEU A 206 16.75 13.90 13.89
CA LEU A 206 16.99 14.09 12.46
C LEU A 206 17.47 15.52 12.23
N GLU A 207 18.62 15.66 11.58
CA GLU A 207 19.21 16.94 11.19
C GLU A 207 19.10 17.12 9.67
N MET A 208 18.90 18.36 9.25
CA MET A 208 19.23 18.82 7.92
C MET A 208 20.28 19.92 8.04
N PHE A 209 21.40 19.75 7.34
CA PHE A 209 22.49 20.72 7.27
C PHE A 209 22.84 21.01 5.81
N GLY A 210 22.49 22.20 5.33
CA GLY A 210 22.69 22.61 3.94
C GLY A 210 21.74 21.87 3.01
N ASN A 211 22.21 20.79 2.38
CA ASN A 211 21.42 19.93 1.49
C ASN A 211 21.52 18.45 1.87
N GLN A 212 21.92 18.15 3.11
CA GLN A 212 22.15 16.79 3.56
C GLN A 212 21.35 16.50 4.83
N TYR A 213 20.61 15.39 4.78
CA TYR A 213 19.88 14.86 5.91
C TYR A 213 20.72 13.84 6.67
N ARG A 214 20.74 13.93 7.98
CA ARG A 214 21.53 13.07 8.86
C ARG A 214 20.70 12.61 10.04
N ALA A 215 20.82 11.33 10.37
CA ALA A 215 20.52 10.90 11.72
C ALA A 215 21.78 11.11 12.57
N LEU A 216 21.67 11.93 13.60
CA LEU A 216 22.79 12.21 14.49
C LEU A 216 23.02 10.99 15.38
N SER A 217 24.14 10.31 15.16
CA SER A 217 24.52 9.07 15.83
C SER A 217 26.04 8.95 15.87
N SER A 218 26.58 7.93 16.51
CA SER A 218 28.03 7.65 16.45
C SER A 218 28.26 6.29 15.79
N PRO A 219 28.76 6.25 14.53
CA PRO A 219 29.05 7.37 13.64
C PRO A 219 27.78 8.06 13.08
N ASP A 220 27.92 9.27 12.55
CA ASP A 220 26.83 9.98 11.88
C ASP A 220 26.34 9.18 10.67
N ARG A 221 25.02 9.18 10.45
CA ARG A 221 24.40 8.47 9.34
C ARG A 221 23.74 9.43 8.37
N ILE A 222 24.34 9.56 7.18
CA ILE A 222 23.76 10.32 6.07
C ILE A 222 22.58 9.54 5.47
N LEU A 223 21.46 10.22 5.24
CA LEU A 223 20.25 9.65 4.67
C LEU A 223 20.12 10.03 3.19
N PRO A 224 19.86 9.08 2.27
CA PRO A 224 19.82 9.31 0.82
C PRO A 224 18.48 9.91 0.36
N LEU A 225 18.03 10.98 1.00
CA LEU A 225 16.82 11.73 0.60
C LEU A 225 17.15 12.63 -0.60
N LYS A 226 16.36 12.48 -1.68
CA LYS A 226 16.53 13.28 -2.92
C LYS A 226 15.74 14.58 -2.91
N GLU A 227 14.64 14.60 -2.16
CA GLU A 227 13.68 15.70 -2.14
C GLU A 227 13.79 16.47 -0.83
N SER A 228 13.57 17.78 -0.91
CA SER A 228 13.52 18.64 0.28
C SER A 228 12.28 18.33 1.11
N LEU A 229 12.46 18.16 2.41
CA LEU A 229 11.36 17.96 3.34
C LEU A 229 10.66 19.30 3.60
N CYS A 230 9.36 19.36 3.33
CA CYS A 230 8.53 20.52 3.73
C CYS A 230 8.02 20.32 5.16
N ARG A 231 7.64 19.07 5.50
CA ARG A 231 7.06 18.73 6.80
C ARG A 231 7.51 17.36 7.27
N VAL A 232 7.96 17.29 8.52
CA VAL A 232 8.48 16.10 9.17
C VAL A 232 7.55 15.67 10.31
N GLY A 233 7.14 14.42 10.29
CA GLY A 233 6.42 13.79 11.39
C GLY A 233 7.41 13.11 12.33
N VAL A 234 7.34 13.41 13.63
CA VAL A 234 8.14 12.78 14.67
C VAL A 234 7.25 11.86 15.48
N PHE A 235 7.64 10.59 15.57
CA PHE A 235 6.88 9.53 16.23
C PHE A 235 7.70 8.97 17.37
N LEU A 236 7.11 8.98 18.57
CA LEU A 236 7.65 8.37 19.76
C LEU A 236 6.79 7.18 20.14
N HIS A 237 7.41 6.02 20.32
CA HIS A 237 6.80 4.89 21.00
C HIS A 237 7.67 4.53 22.20
N TYR A 238 7.27 5.02 23.37
CA TYR A 238 8.11 5.03 24.56
C TYR A 238 8.46 3.61 25.02
N GLU A 239 7.48 2.72 25.11
CA GLU A 239 7.67 1.35 25.60
C GLU A 239 8.54 0.49 24.67
N ALA A 240 8.45 0.69 23.35
CA ALA A 240 9.31 -0.01 22.41
C ALA A 240 10.69 0.62 22.24
N GLY A 241 10.88 1.85 22.74
CA GLY A 241 12.12 2.57 22.56
C GLY A 241 12.35 3.10 21.15
N ASP A 242 11.28 3.26 20.37
CA ASP A 242 11.35 3.65 18.96
C ASP A 242 11.11 5.17 18.81
N VAL A 243 11.99 5.84 18.07
CA VAL A 243 11.81 7.21 17.56
C VAL A 243 11.91 7.16 16.06
N SER A 244 10.85 7.57 15.36
CA SER A 244 10.79 7.49 13.89
C SER A 244 10.41 8.83 13.26
N PHE A 245 10.92 9.05 12.06
CA PHE A 245 10.74 10.24 11.25
C PHE A 245 10.07 9.87 9.92
N TYR A 246 9.08 10.66 9.53
CA TYR A 246 8.33 10.47 8.28
C TYR A 246 8.23 11.77 7.51
N ASN A 247 8.25 11.67 6.18
CA ASN A 247 7.91 12.78 5.30
C ASN A 247 6.38 12.85 5.24
N MET A 248 5.81 13.94 5.75
CA MET A 248 4.35 14.03 5.87
C MET A 248 3.64 14.36 4.55
N ARG A 249 4.40 14.74 3.50
CA ARG A 249 3.83 15.03 2.19
C ARG A 249 3.42 13.76 1.44
N ASP A 250 4.28 12.75 1.43
CA ASP A 250 4.08 11.48 0.74
C ASP A 250 3.88 10.29 1.71
N ARG A 251 3.89 10.56 3.02
CA ARG A 251 3.78 9.56 4.10
C ARG A 251 4.91 8.52 4.07
N SER A 252 6.04 8.84 3.44
CA SER A 252 7.19 7.92 3.38
C SER A 252 7.99 7.92 4.68
N HIS A 253 8.52 6.76 5.02
CA HIS A 253 9.46 6.62 6.14
C HIS A 253 10.80 7.25 5.78
N ILE A 254 11.34 8.08 6.68
CA ILE A 254 12.67 8.67 6.55
C ILE A 254 13.69 7.83 7.30
N TYR A 255 13.47 7.65 8.60
CA TYR A 255 14.44 7.01 9.49
C TYR A 255 13.80 6.59 10.80
N THR A 256 14.30 5.49 11.39
CA THR A 256 14.01 5.09 12.76
C THR A 256 15.33 4.99 13.50
N CYS A 257 15.44 5.70 14.62
CA CYS A 257 16.62 5.64 15.47
C CYS A 257 16.83 4.22 16.03
N PRO A 258 18.07 3.85 16.36
CA PRO A 258 18.31 2.59 17.06
C PRO A 258 17.51 2.54 18.35
N ARG A 259 16.89 1.40 18.62
CA ARG A 259 16.04 1.22 19.81
C ARG A 259 16.80 1.55 21.08
N SER A 260 16.16 2.30 21.96
CA SER A 260 16.70 2.63 23.27
C SER A 260 15.66 2.40 24.36
N ALA A 261 16.06 1.73 25.45
CA ALA A 261 15.20 1.62 26.61
C ALA A 261 15.13 2.98 27.33
N PHE A 262 14.00 3.67 27.20
CA PHE A 262 13.77 4.91 27.94
C PHE A 262 13.49 4.60 29.41
N SER A 263 14.33 5.12 30.29
CA SER A 263 14.19 5.02 31.75
C SER A 263 13.81 6.36 32.40
N VAL A 264 13.82 7.43 31.61
CA VAL A 264 13.50 8.80 32.04
C VAL A 264 12.58 9.44 31.02
N PRO A 265 11.75 10.43 31.44
CA PRO A 265 10.91 11.16 30.51
C PRO A 265 11.71 11.79 29.37
N VAL A 266 11.09 11.85 28.19
CA VAL A 266 11.66 12.50 27.00
C VAL A 266 10.79 13.69 26.59
N ARG A 267 11.39 14.70 25.97
CA ARG A 267 10.71 15.91 25.49
C ARG A 267 10.95 16.08 23.99
N PRO A 268 10.00 16.68 23.25
CA PRO A 268 10.26 17.18 21.91
C PRO A 268 11.46 18.12 21.91
N PHE A 269 12.35 17.95 20.95
CA PHE A 269 13.59 18.70 20.84
C PHE A 269 13.67 19.41 19.48
N PHE A 270 14.08 20.67 19.50
CA PHE A 270 14.24 21.50 18.32
C PHE A 270 15.54 22.31 18.40
N ARG A 271 16.30 22.34 17.31
CA ARG A 271 17.46 23.22 17.12
C ARG A 271 17.35 23.92 15.78
N ILE A 272 17.65 25.22 15.77
CA ILE A 272 17.54 26.08 14.59
C ILE A 272 18.92 26.70 14.36
N GLY A 273 19.63 26.19 13.35
CA GLY A 273 21.00 26.60 13.06
C GLY A 273 21.10 27.84 12.17
N SER A 274 20.14 28.03 11.26
CA SER A 274 20.09 29.18 10.34
C SER A 274 19.11 30.26 10.81
N ASP A 275 19.26 31.47 10.27
CA ASP A 275 18.43 32.66 10.56
C ASP A 275 17.54 33.06 9.38
N ASP A 276 17.42 32.18 8.38
CA ASP A 276 16.68 32.36 7.14
C ASP A 276 15.16 32.30 7.34
N SER A 277 14.67 31.26 8.02
CA SER A 277 13.23 31.03 8.22
C SER A 277 12.92 30.41 9.60
N PRO A 278 11.72 30.66 10.16
CA PRO A 278 11.22 29.92 11.31
C PRO A 278 10.91 28.45 10.97
N ILE A 279 10.89 27.60 11.99
CA ILE A 279 10.15 26.32 11.96
C ILE A 279 8.78 26.52 12.62
N PHE A 280 7.79 25.72 12.23
CA PHE A 280 6.45 25.73 12.79
C PHE A 280 6.05 24.33 13.26
N ILE A 281 5.44 24.24 14.43
CA ILE A 281 4.85 23.02 14.98
C ILE A 281 3.38 23.04 14.60
N CYS A 282 2.95 22.03 13.84
CA CYS A 282 1.55 21.93 13.46
C CYS A 282 0.70 21.67 14.71
N PRO A 283 -0.44 22.36 14.87
CA PRO A 283 -1.38 22.04 15.92
C PRO A 283 -1.91 20.63 15.74
N ALA A 284 -1.97 19.88 16.84
CA ALA A 284 -2.70 18.64 16.82
C ALA A 284 -4.18 18.95 16.58
N LEU A 285 -4.80 18.26 15.64
CA LEU A 285 -6.26 18.18 15.57
C LEU A 285 -6.73 17.39 16.79
N THR A 286 -6.73 18.03 17.96
CA THR A 286 -7.44 17.55 19.13
C THR A 286 -8.90 17.53 18.71
N GLY A 287 -9.42 16.32 18.50
CA GLY A 287 -10.82 16.11 18.13
C GLY A 287 -11.70 16.96 19.01
N ALA A 288 -12.65 17.67 18.41
CA ALA A 288 -13.58 18.57 19.08
C ALA A 288 -13.92 18.05 20.48
N ASN A 289 -13.55 18.82 21.52
CA ASN A 289 -13.93 18.53 22.90
C ASN A 289 -15.42 18.14 22.93
N GLY A 290 -15.73 16.86 23.14
CA GLY A 290 -17.11 16.38 23.33
C GLY A 290 -17.68 15.38 22.34
N VAL A 291 -16.97 14.91 21.31
CA VAL A 291 -17.47 13.76 20.51
C VAL A 291 -16.86 12.46 21.04
N THR A 292 -17.59 11.79 21.93
CA THR A 292 -17.27 10.41 22.32
C THR A 292 -17.42 9.50 21.11
N VAL A 293 -16.30 9.00 20.59
CA VAL A 293 -16.30 7.87 19.65
C VAL A 293 -16.71 6.62 20.43
N PRO A 294 -17.81 5.93 20.09
CA PRO A 294 -18.20 4.68 20.76
C PRO A 294 -17.09 3.63 20.58
N GLU A 295 -16.77 2.87 21.63
CA GLU A 295 -15.75 1.80 21.59
C GLU A 295 -16.07 0.70 20.57
N GLU A 296 -17.30 0.61 20.07
CA GLU A 296 -17.72 -0.38 19.08
C GLU A 296 -17.39 -0.01 17.62
N GLY A 297 -16.72 1.13 17.39
CA GLY A 297 -16.28 1.54 16.06
C GLY A 297 -17.39 2.10 15.17
N LEU A 298 -16.99 2.70 14.05
CA LEU A 298 -17.90 3.29 13.06
C LEU A 298 -18.56 2.16 12.25
N THR A 299 -19.80 1.80 12.58
CA THR A 299 -20.64 0.99 11.69
C THR A 299 -21.01 1.82 10.47
N LEU A 300 -20.25 1.65 9.38
CA LEU A 300 -20.63 2.14 8.07
C LEU A 300 -21.92 1.44 7.64
N HIS A 301 -23.05 2.14 7.72
CA HIS A 301 -24.29 1.70 7.10
C HIS A 301 -24.06 1.59 5.60
N ARG A 302 -24.04 0.36 5.09
CA ARG A 302 -24.10 0.06 3.66
C ARG A 302 -25.42 0.62 3.13
N VAL A 303 -25.34 1.63 2.26
CA VAL A 303 -26.49 2.11 1.49
C VAL A 303 -26.96 0.95 0.63
N GLY A 304 -28.15 0.44 0.93
CA GLY A 304 -28.80 -0.59 0.13
C GLY A 304 -29.17 -0.02 -1.23
N THR A 305 -28.71 -0.69 -2.28
CA THR A 305 -29.27 -0.58 -3.63
C THR A 305 -30.73 -1.01 -3.55
N GLN A 306 -31.63 -0.03 -3.68
CA GLN A 306 -33.05 -0.27 -3.82
C GLN A 306 -33.29 -0.72 -5.27
N GLU A 307 -33.43 -2.03 -5.49
CA GLU A 307 -34.01 -2.56 -6.72
C GLU A 307 -35.51 -2.20 -6.72
N SER A 308 -35.90 -1.33 -7.65
CA SER A 308 -37.29 -1.08 -7.99
C SER A 308 -37.79 -2.16 -8.95
N LEU A 309 -38.81 -2.90 -8.51
CA LEU A 309 -39.80 -3.56 -9.38
C LEU A 309 -40.80 -2.53 -9.89
#